data_AF-W2WBH7-F1
#
_entry.id   AF-W2WBH7-F1
#
_cell.length_a   1.000
_cell.length_b   1.000
_cell.length_c   1.000
_cell.angle_alpha   90.00
_cell.angle_beta   90.00
_cell.angle_gamma   90.00
#
_symmetry.space_group_name_H-M   'P 1'
#
loop_
_entity.id
_entity.type
_entity.pdbx_description
1 polymer ?
#
loop_
_entity_poly.entity_id
_entity_poly.type
_entity_poly.pdbx_seq_one_letter_code
_entity_poly.pdbx_strand_id
1 'polypeptide(L)'
;MTEEAWDFSWMAAAVQSLETYEAALETAEFPSLVLAALDELLQAPEVNALQLQELTDVLLQMTVFPIDLDLPHDTVTTLHSTRDWAIQTLLDIQVAQSGDIKGDTLQPPAMSKSLQQMQNKLFVSAPCRQSDVQMELHQSLLTAVQTEEEKDILSDVLELCSTSLENDEQFLQFTEAALSGRTEALSFGSAFLQRLFDRRSVQLQGCGRRLFDALTLGSKIRVWANHLPSWRSHLQTWMLDAHREPFKPINAVLPDGWWLQDVSSDSQSDDITVVAACRRYSHLYVTFIEWCRRHVDLLSSCRSMEVVSMISTSTRQGKNAARLFNRQLLSQIPLGDVWSQCQRERVFVTLSSTLKRLQTTRSASDIVWQYEWIGILERPRLLHEALETTFSEVGASDEDDKDLSVARCAARIFGWFYSFSSTESAGEIAELLTTISSELNVPDIHSGAQWLRRSRADFGTLPILRLRVVWFWLLKSIDVEVQTPSSVSENYAASATTDVLESVEYIFRRFTPPRAKRPFQVELVTQLVVELEWRLTNINVNTKETFLKKMAPLCAWLTKIVRLMQLEEQSAHQKGTKNRYGNRRSPASDVQHLIERLEQFSR
;
A
#
# COMPACT_ATOMS: atom_id res chain seq x y z
N MET A 1 19.41 22.66 -78.16
CA MET A 1 18.30 23.11 -77.29
C MET A 1 18.99 23.71 -76.08
N THR A 2 18.77 24.99 -75.83
CA THR A 2 19.31 25.70 -74.66
C THR A 2 18.63 25.15 -73.42
N GLU A 3 19.38 24.59 -72.48
CA GLU A 3 18.88 24.21 -71.15
C GLU A 3 18.30 25.46 -70.49
N GLU A 4 17.02 25.42 -70.10
CA GLU A 4 16.41 26.49 -69.30
C GLU A 4 17.07 26.47 -67.92
N ALA A 5 17.79 27.54 -67.59
CA ALA A 5 18.38 27.73 -66.28
C ALA A 5 17.28 27.82 -65.21
N TRP A 6 17.45 27.11 -64.10
CA TRP A 6 16.59 27.27 -62.92
C TRP A 6 16.56 28.74 -62.46
N ASP A 7 15.35 29.29 -62.27
CA ASP A 7 15.14 30.64 -61.74
C ASP A 7 14.65 30.55 -60.29
N PHE A 8 15.52 30.94 -59.35
CA PHE A 8 15.24 30.94 -57.91
C PHE A 8 14.71 32.28 -57.39
N SER A 9 14.52 33.28 -58.26
CA SER A 9 14.12 34.64 -57.85
C SER A 9 12.75 34.67 -57.18
N TRP A 10 11.81 33.84 -57.64
CA TRP A 10 10.49 33.72 -57.03
C TRP A 10 10.55 33.07 -55.64
N MET A 11 11.48 32.11 -55.43
CA MET A 11 11.66 31.49 -54.12
C MET A 11 12.29 32.47 -53.14
N ALA A 12 13.29 33.22 -53.59
CA ALA A 12 13.89 34.31 -52.82
C ALA A 12 12.88 35.40 -52.46
N ALA A 13 11.88 35.67 -53.33
CA ALA A 13 10.81 36.61 -53.03
C ALA A 13 9.78 36.03 -52.05
N ALA A 14 9.45 34.73 -52.15
CA ALA A 14 8.48 34.07 -51.27
C ALA A 14 8.92 34.09 -49.80
N VAL A 15 10.23 33.97 -49.53
CA VAL A 15 10.82 33.92 -48.18
C VAL A 15 11.02 35.32 -47.57
N GLN A 16 10.57 36.40 -48.23
CA GLN A 16 10.70 37.77 -47.69
C GLN A 16 9.56 38.22 -46.78
N SER A 17 8.40 37.54 -46.82
CA SER A 17 7.24 37.89 -45.98
C SER A 17 6.53 36.64 -45.47
N LEU A 18 5.88 36.74 -44.32
CA LEU A 18 5.18 35.61 -43.69
C LEU A 18 4.05 35.08 -44.58
N GLU A 19 3.23 35.99 -45.11
CA GLU A 19 2.07 35.66 -45.97
C GLU A 19 2.49 34.93 -47.24
N THR A 20 3.57 35.35 -47.89
CA THR A 20 4.06 34.70 -49.12
C THR A 20 4.79 33.40 -48.83
N TYR A 21 5.41 33.28 -47.65
CA TYR A 21 6.15 32.08 -47.27
C TYR A 21 5.21 30.96 -46.86
N GLU A 22 4.18 31.25 -46.08
CA GLU A 22 3.11 30.29 -45.75
C GLU A 22 2.39 29.81 -47.00
N ALA A 23 1.97 30.73 -47.88
CA ALA A 23 1.31 30.37 -49.13
C ALA A 23 2.19 29.47 -50.03
N ALA A 24 3.51 29.64 -50.01
CA ALA A 24 4.44 28.80 -50.74
C ALA A 24 4.63 27.42 -50.10
N LEU A 25 4.55 27.31 -48.77
CA LEU A 25 4.66 26.04 -48.06
C LEU A 25 3.38 25.20 -48.16
N GLU A 26 2.22 25.84 -48.21
CA GLU A 26 0.91 25.18 -48.36
C GLU A 26 0.73 24.50 -49.73
N THR A 27 1.38 25.00 -50.78
CA THR A 27 1.25 24.43 -52.13
C THR A 27 2.06 23.15 -52.35
N ALA A 28 2.85 22.68 -51.36
CA ALA A 28 3.75 21.51 -51.41
C ALA A 28 4.82 21.51 -52.53
N GLU A 29 4.73 22.43 -53.48
CA GLU A 29 5.66 22.61 -54.59
C GLU A 29 6.98 23.23 -54.12
N PHE A 30 6.97 24.02 -53.04
CA PHE A 30 8.17 24.76 -52.62
C PHE A 30 9.33 23.86 -52.13
N PRO A 31 9.16 22.94 -51.15
CA PRO A 31 10.25 22.05 -50.73
C PRO A 31 10.61 21.00 -51.80
N SER A 32 9.63 20.56 -52.59
CA SER A 32 9.83 19.55 -53.64
C SER A 32 10.59 20.10 -54.85
N LEU A 33 10.35 21.36 -55.24
CA LEU A 33 11.12 22.05 -56.28
C LEU A 33 12.56 22.32 -55.85
N VAL A 34 12.79 22.64 -54.57
CA VAL A 34 14.15 22.78 -54.02
C VAL A 34 14.89 21.44 -54.09
N LEU A 35 14.26 20.33 -53.71
CA LEU A 35 14.89 19.00 -53.81
C LEU A 35 15.15 18.58 -55.26
N ALA A 36 14.21 18.83 -56.17
CA ALA A 36 14.38 18.51 -57.59
C ALA A 36 15.51 19.34 -58.22
N ALA A 37 15.57 20.65 -57.92
CA ALA A 37 16.66 21.50 -58.35
C ALA A 37 18.01 21.08 -57.75
N LEU A 38 18.05 20.67 -56.47
CA LEU A 38 19.28 20.15 -55.87
C LEU A 38 19.76 18.86 -56.52
N ASP A 39 18.85 17.92 -56.79
CA ASP A 39 19.19 16.63 -57.40
C ASP A 39 19.76 16.81 -58.82
N GLU A 40 19.26 17.78 -59.58
CA GLU A 40 19.77 18.11 -60.91
C GLU A 40 21.08 18.92 -60.86
N LEU A 41 21.14 19.95 -60.01
CA LEU A 41 22.31 20.85 -59.95
C LEU A 41 23.55 20.16 -59.35
N LEU A 42 23.36 19.20 -58.44
CA LEU A 42 24.45 18.42 -57.83
C LEU A 42 25.03 17.34 -58.76
N GLN A 43 24.42 17.04 -59.93
CA GLN A 43 25.03 16.13 -60.92
C GLN A 43 26.27 16.73 -61.60
N ALA A 44 26.38 18.06 -61.68
CA ALA A 44 27.49 18.78 -62.30
C ALA A 44 27.80 20.09 -61.55
N PRO A 45 28.32 20.00 -60.31
CA PRO A 45 28.40 21.13 -59.37
C PRO A 45 29.32 22.27 -59.83
N GLU A 46 30.36 21.98 -60.62
CA GLU A 46 31.28 22.99 -61.14
C GLU A 46 30.66 23.88 -62.24
N VAL A 47 29.78 23.30 -63.07
CA VAL A 47 29.09 24.01 -64.16
C VAL A 47 27.93 24.84 -63.60
N ASN A 48 27.30 24.32 -62.55
CA ASN A 48 26.09 24.87 -61.93
C ASN A 48 26.37 25.75 -60.69
N ALA A 49 27.63 26.14 -60.47
CA ALA A 49 28.07 26.79 -59.23
C ALA A 49 27.27 28.07 -58.86
N LEU A 50 26.88 28.87 -59.86
CA LEU A 50 26.07 30.08 -59.64
C LEU A 50 24.64 29.76 -59.20
N GLN A 51 24.01 28.75 -59.80
CA GLN A 51 22.64 28.32 -59.46
C GLN A 51 22.60 27.62 -58.10
N LEU A 52 23.62 26.83 -57.78
CA LEU A 52 23.80 26.25 -56.44
C LEU A 52 23.99 27.33 -55.38
N GLN A 53 24.73 28.39 -55.69
CA GLN A 53 24.90 29.54 -54.80
C GLN A 53 23.56 30.26 -54.55
N GLU A 54 22.77 30.50 -55.59
CA GLU A 54 21.45 31.15 -55.48
C GLU A 54 20.46 30.31 -54.66
N LEU A 55 20.43 28.99 -54.88
CA LEU A 55 19.58 28.08 -54.11
C LEU A 55 20.04 27.95 -52.65
N THR A 56 21.36 27.97 -52.43
CA THR A 56 21.94 28.05 -51.08
C THR A 56 21.50 29.34 -50.40
N ASP A 57 21.53 30.49 -51.08
CA ASP A 57 21.10 31.76 -50.53
C ASP A 57 19.59 31.78 -50.18
N VAL A 58 18.73 31.13 -50.97
CA VAL A 58 17.31 30.92 -50.63
C VAL A 58 17.14 30.09 -49.36
N LEU A 59 17.81 28.93 -49.28
CA LEU A 59 17.80 28.07 -48.09
C LEU A 59 18.32 28.82 -46.85
N LEU A 60 19.39 29.61 -46.99
CA LEU A 60 19.92 30.44 -45.91
C LEU A 60 18.89 31.48 -45.45
N GLN A 61 18.13 32.11 -46.36
CA GLN A 61 17.05 33.03 -46.00
C GLN A 61 15.94 32.32 -45.22
N MET A 62 15.59 31.09 -45.57
CA MET A 62 14.60 30.28 -44.83
C MET A 62 15.03 30.02 -43.39
N THR A 63 16.33 29.76 -43.17
CA THR A 63 16.85 29.50 -41.81
C THR A 63 16.81 30.74 -40.90
N VAL A 64 16.92 31.94 -41.48
CA VAL A 64 16.99 33.22 -40.74
C VAL A 64 15.64 33.93 -40.69
N PHE A 65 14.62 33.41 -41.37
CA PHE A 65 13.27 33.99 -41.37
C PHE A 65 12.75 34.16 -39.92
N PRO A 66 12.34 35.37 -39.50
CA PRO A 66 11.88 35.61 -38.13
C PRO A 66 10.53 34.93 -37.89
N ILE A 67 10.43 34.12 -36.84
CA ILE A 67 9.19 33.46 -36.43
C ILE A 67 8.67 34.20 -35.20
N ASP A 68 7.54 34.86 -35.34
CA ASP A 68 6.82 35.49 -34.22
C ASP A 68 6.05 34.41 -33.45
N LEU A 69 6.24 34.36 -32.14
CA LEU A 69 5.61 33.36 -31.26
C LEU A 69 4.15 33.69 -30.93
N ASP A 70 3.69 34.90 -31.27
CA ASP A 70 2.29 35.31 -31.13
C ASP A 70 1.40 34.80 -32.30
N LEU A 71 1.99 34.08 -33.27
CA LEU A 71 1.28 33.43 -34.38
C LEU A 71 0.56 32.13 -33.95
N PRO A 72 -0.41 31.62 -34.74
CA PRO A 72 -1.08 30.35 -34.49
C PRO A 72 -0.08 29.18 -34.32
N HIS A 73 -0.37 28.27 -33.39
CA HIS A 73 0.54 27.16 -33.05
C HIS A 73 0.92 26.28 -34.26
N ASP A 74 -0.02 26.02 -35.16
CA ASP A 74 0.22 25.19 -36.35
C ASP A 74 1.16 25.89 -37.35
N THR A 75 1.02 27.21 -37.50
CA THR A 75 1.91 28.07 -38.29
C THR A 75 3.32 28.10 -37.73
N VAL A 76 3.44 28.32 -36.42
CA VAL A 76 4.74 28.32 -35.72
C VAL A 76 5.43 26.96 -35.88
N THR A 77 4.68 25.86 -35.73
CA THR A 77 5.21 24.50 -35.89
C THR A 77 5.68 24.24 -37.31
N THR A 78 4.93 24.68 -38.33
CA THR A 78 5.27 24.51 -39.75
C THR A 78 6.50 25.33 -40.16
N LEU A 79 6.64 26.56 -39.67
CA LEU A 79 7.81 27.39 -39.94
C LEU A 79 9.07 26.83 -39.26
N HIS A 80 8.93 26.27 -38.05
CA HIS A 80 10.03 25.62 -37.35
C HIS A 80 10.47 24.32 -38.03
N SER A 81 9.54 23.44 -38.43
CA SER A 81 9.89 22.21 -39.14
C SER A 81 10.54 22.48 -40.50
N THR A 82 10.06 23.52 -41.21
CA THR A 82 10.65 23.96 -42.48
C THR A 82 12.05 24.54 -42.28
N ARG A 83 12.29 25.28 -41.19
CA ARG A 83 13.62 25.77 -40.82
C ARG A 83 14.58 24.61 -40.57
N ASP A 84 14.17 23.61 -39.78
CA ASP A 84 15.02 22.46 -39.46
C ASP A 84 15.35 21.64 -40.71
N TRP A 85 14.37 21.47 -41.60
CA TRP A 85 14.58 20.84 -42.90
C TRP A 85 15.57 21.62 -43.79
N ALA A 86 15.47 22.95 -43.85
CA ALA A 86 16.39 23.78 -44.63
C ALA A 86 17.82 23.72 -44.08
N ILE A 87 17.98 23.65 -42.76
CA ILE A 87 19.28 23.45 -42.09
C ILE A 87 19.88 22.10 -42.46
N GLN A 88 19.09 21.02 -42.39
CA GLN A 88 19.55 19.68 -42.75
C GLN A 88 19.96 19.60 -44.23
N THR A 89 19.15 20.19 -45.12
CA THR A 89 19.42 20.22 -46.56
C THR A 89 20.71 20.99 -46.88
N LEU A 90 20.97 22.11 -46.20
CA LEU A 90 22.24 22.86 -46.34
C LEU A 90 23.47 22.06 -45.91
N LEU A 91 23.34 21.23 -44.87
CA LEU A 91 24.41 20.34 -44.42
C LEU A 91 24.67 19.21 -45.43
N ASP A 92 23.61 18.65 -46.02
CA ASP A 92 23.72 17.57 -46.99
C ASP A 92 24.37 18.03 -48.31
N ILE A 93 24.11 19.27 -48.75
CA ILE A 93 24.78 19.90 -49.91
C ILE A 93 26.30 20.00 -49.68
N GLN A 94 26.75 20.35 -48.48
CA GLN A 94 28.17 20.42 -48.15
C GLN A 94 28.85 19.05 -48.21
N VAL A 95 28.16 18.00 -47.74
CA VAL A 95 28.67 16.63 -47.79
C VAL A 95 28.78 16.16 -49.24
N ALA A 96 27.76 16.41 -50.07
CA ALA A 96 27.76 16.04 -51.50
C ALA A 96 28.87 16.74 -52.30
N GLN A 97 29.13 18.03 -52.06
CA GLN A 97 30.21 18.77 -52.72
C GLN A 97 31.63 18.32 -52.28
N SER A 98 31.75 17.74 -51.09
CA SER A 98 33.02 17.21 -50.56
C SER A 98 33.35 15.78 -51.01
N GLY A 99 32.39 15.10 -51.67
CA GLY A 99 32.45 13.68 -51.96
C GLY A 99 33.31 13.24 -53.15
N ASP A 100 33.75 14.16 -54.05
CA ASP A 100 34.31 13.74 -55.35
C ASP A 100 35.56 14.50 -55.84
N ILE A 101 36.51 14.83 -54.95
CA ILE A 101 37.75 15.53 -55.37
C ILE A 101 39.01 14.75 -54.98
N LYS A 102 39.48 13.91 -55.91
CA LYS A 102 40.91 13.54 -56.06
C LYS A 102 41.50 14.33 -57.23
N GLY A 103 42.02 15.52 -56.99
CA GLY A 103 42.76 16.29 -58.00
C GLY A 103 42.86 17.77 -57.65
N ASP A 104 44.02 18.37 -57.95
CA ASP A 104 44.48 19.68 -57.50
C ASP A 104 43.53 20.89 -57.71
N THR A 105 43.52 21.76 -56.69
CA THR A 105 43.19 23.19 -56.72
C THR A 105 41.84 23.63 -57.28
N LEU A 106 40.80 23.43 -56.49
CA LEU A 106 39.73 24.43 -56.35
C LEU A 106 39.71 24.90 -54.90
N GLN A 107 39.69 26.22 -54.67
CA GLN A 107 39.43 26.74 -53.33
C GLN A 107 38.08 26.16 -52.88
N PRO A 108 37.94 25.66 -51.62
CA PRO A 108 36.62 25.37 -51.08
C PRO A 108 35.77 26.62 -51.33
N PRO A 109 34.49 26.51 -51.78
CA PRO A 109 33.64 27.67 -51.91
C PRO A 109 33.76 28.38 -50.58
N ALA A 110 34.31 29.60 -50.60
CA ALA A 110 34.73 30.27 -49.39
C ALA A 110 33.52 30.23 -48.48
N MET A 111 33.58 29.42 -47.41
CA MET A 111 32.44 29.20 -46.51
C MET A 111 31.86 30.58 -46.32
N SER A 112 30.65 30.83 -46.84
CA SER A 112 30.18 32.19 -46.93
C SER A 112 30.27 32.73 -45.50
N LYS A 113 30.81 33.94 -45.31
CA LYS A 113 30.95 34.48 -43.95
C LYS A 113 29.62 34.40 -43.20
N SER A 114 28.52 34.41 -43.94
CA SER A 114 27.15 34.14 -43.52
C SER A 114 26.94 32.72 -42.97
N LEU A 115 27.45 31.65 -43.61
CA LEU A 115 27.36 30.26 -43.15
C LEU A 115 28.26 30.00 -41.93
N GLN A 116 29.46 30.59 -41.87
CA GLN A 116 30.30 30.56 -40.64
C GLN A 116 29.69 31.38 -39.49
N GLN A 117 29.10 32.54 -39.79
CA GLN A 117 28.34 33.31 -38.81
C GLN A 117 27.05 32.60 -38.40
N MET A 118 26.46 31.79 -39.28
CA MET A 118 25.29 30.97 -39.00
C MET A 118 25.64 29.75 -38.16
N GLN A 119 26.74 29.03 -38.39
CA GLN A 119 27.21 28.00 -37.45
C GLN A 119 27.43 28.64 -36.07
N ASN A 120 28.17 29.75 -36.01
CA ASN A 120 28.38 30.45 -34.75
C ASN A 120 27.08 31.00 -34.13
N LYS A 121 26.07 31.39 -34.92
CA LYS A 121 24.77 31.83 -34.40
C LYS A 121 23.86 30.66 -34.02
N LEU A 122 23.68 29.63 -34.83
CA LEU A 122 22.85 28.45 -34.54
C LEU A 122 23.36 27.71 -33.29
N PHE A 123 24.68 27.59 -33.10
CA PHE A 123 25.26 27.01 -31.88
C PHE A 123 25.23 27.96 -30.65
N VAL A 124 25.04 29.26 -30.83
CA VAL A 124 24.94 30.27 -29.74
C VAL A 124 23.49 30.71 -29.48
N SER A 125 22.55 30.45 -30.39
CA SER A 125 21.20 31.01 -30.39
C SER A 125 20.08 30.02 -30.76
N ALA A 126 20.33 28.71 -30.76
CA ALA A 126 19.28 27.79 -30.34
C ALA A 126 19.26 27.86 -28.81
N PRO A 127 18.37 28.66 -28.16
CA PRO A 127 18.14 28.43 -26.75
C PRO A 127 17.64 27.00 -26.67
N CYS A 128 18.47 26.07 -26.18
CA CYS A 128 17.99 24.74 -25.81
C CYS A 128 16.76 25.02 -24.94
N ARG A 129 15.58 24.67 -25.43
CA ARG A 129 14.36 24.91 -24.66
C ARG A 129 14.58 24.18 -23.35
N GLN A 130 14.23 24.81 -22.24
CA GLN A 130 14.41 24.20 -20.93
C GLN A 130 13.80 22.79 -20.87
N SER A 131 12.72 22.55 -21.63
CA SER A 131 12.13 21.23 -21.86
C SER A 131 13.09 20.20 -22.47
N ASP A 132 13.88 20.60 -23.46
CA ASP A 132 14.76 19.71 -24.22
C ASP A 132 15.98 19.34 -23.37
N VAL A 133 16.52 20.32 -22.63
CA VAL A 133 17.57 20.10 -21.63
C VAL A 133 17.08 19.16 -20.53
N GLN A 134 15.85 19.34 -20.05
CA GLN A 134 15.25 18.48 -19.01
C GLN A 134 14.99 17.06 -19.53
N MET A 135 14.58 16.90 -20.79
CA MET A 135 14.42 15.59 -21.44
C MET A 135 15.75 14.87 -21.64
N GLU A 136 16.78 15.54 -22.17
CA GLU A 136 18.11 14.95 -22.36
C GLU A 136 18.77 14.61 -21.02
N LEU A 137 18.62 15.48 -20.02
CA LEU A 137 19.09 15.23 -18.66
C LEU A 137 18.39 14.00 -18.08
N HIS A 138 17.07 13.92 -18.16
CA HIS A 138 16.30 12.77 -17.69
C HIS A 138 16.74 11.46 -18.37
N GLN A 139 16.89 11.46 -19.70
CA GLN A 139 17.32 10.29 -20.46
C GLN A 139 18.76 9.87 -20.12
N SER A 140 19.66 10.83 -19.92
CA SER A 140 21.05 10.59 -19.51
C SER A 140 21.11 9.95 -18.12
N LEU A 141 20.31 10.46 -17.18
CA LEU A 141 20.21 9.93 -15.83
C LEU A 141 19.63 8.50 -15.84
N LEU A 142 18.57 8.24 -16.62
CA LEU A 142 18.01 6.89 -16.77
C LEU A 142 19.03 5.90 -17.36
N THR A 143 19.82 6.35 -18.33
CA THR A 143 20.88 5.53 -18.95
C THR A 143 21.98 5.21 -17.94
N ALA A 144 22.35 6.17 -17.07
CA ALA A 144 23.28 5.93 -15.98
C ALA A 144 22.74 4.82 -15.03
N VAL A 145 21.47 4.90 -14.62
CA VAL A 145 20.85 3.88 -13.75
C VAL A 145 20.86 2.47 -14.36
N GLN A 146 20.75 2.34 -15.68
CA GLN A 146 20.75 1.03 -16.36
C GLN A 146 22.14 0.40 -16.49
N THR A 147 23.20 1.21 -16.46
CA THR A 147 24.58 0.79 -16.74
C THR A 147 25.42 0.61 -15.47
N GLU A 148 24.93 1.08 -14.32
CA GLU A 148 25.70 1.18 -13.08
C GLU A 148 25.81 -0.13 -12.27
N GLU A 149 27.04 -0.50 -11.92
CA GLU A 149 27.38 -1.55 -10.95
C GLU A 149 27.81 -0.99 -9.58
N GLU A 150 28.08 0.32 -9.46
CA GLU A 150 28.64 0.95 -8.26
C GLU A 150 27.56 1.64 -7.38
N LYS A 151 27.68 1.48 -6.06
CA LYS A 151 26.64 1.88 -5.09
C LYS A 151 26.63 3.38 -4.81
N ASP A 152 27.81 3.98 -4.68
CA ASP A 152 27.98 5.36 -4.22
C ASP A 152 27.51 6.35 -5.31
N ILE A 153 27.71 6.00 -6.57
CA ILE A 153 27.31 6.82 -7.72
C ILE A 153 25.78 6.91 -7.82
N LEU A 154 25.04 5.81 -7.65
CA LEU A 154 23.57 5.83 -7.71
C LEU A 154 22.95 6.72 -6.61
N SER A 155 23.53 6.75 -5.42
CA SER A 155 23.10 7.64 -4.33
C SER A 155 23.30 9.11 -4.66
N ASP A 156 24.45 9.46 -5.23
CA ASP A 156 24.76 10.84 -5.64
C ASP A 156 23.86 11.28 -6.81
N VAL A 157 23.59 10.37 -7.75
CA VAL A 157 22.67 10.61 -8.87
C VAL A 157 21.25 10.85 -8.36
N LEU A 158 20.75 10.06 -7.39
CA LEU A 158 19.43 10.29 -6.77
C LEU A 158 19.33 11.67 -6.10
N GLU A 159 20.38 12.10 -5.41
CA GLU A 159 20.43 13.43 -4.80
C GLU A 159 20.47 14.54 -5.87
N LEU A 160 21.29 14.39 -6.92
CA LEU A 160 21.36 15.32 -8.04
C LEU A 160 19.99 15.46 -8.71
N CYS A 161 19.34 14.35 -9.06
CA CYS A 161 18.01 14.31 -9.67
C CYS A 161 16.96 15.06 -8.85
N SER A 162 17.05 14.98 -7.52
CA SER A 162 16.11 15.66 -6.63
C SER A 162 16.18 17.19 -6.74
N THR A 163 17.32 17.74 -7.15
CA THR A 163 17.54 19.19 -7.32
C THR A 163 17.49 19.65 -8.77
N SER A 164 17.85 18.78 -9.73
CA SER A 164 18.02 19.15 -11.13
C SER A 164 16.76 18.91 -11.99
N LEU A 165 15.92 17.92 -11.65
CA LEU A 165 14.70 17.66 -12.40
C LEU A 165 13.57 18.59 -11.93
N GLU A 166 12.98 19.37 -12.81
CA GLU A 166 11.93 20.30 -12.41
C GLU A 166 10.55 19.63 -12.28
N ASN A 167 10.28 18.62 -13.11
CA ASN A 167 9.00 17.92 -13.12
C ASN A 167 8.98 16.74 -12.12
N ASP A 168 7.95 16.72 -11.27
CA ASP A 168 7.71 15.65 -10.30
C ASP A 168 7.38 14.29 -10.96
N GLU A 169 6.77 14.29 -12.14
CA GLU A 169 6.52 13.05 -12.90
C GLU A 169 7.82 12.42 -13.40
N GLN A 170 8.72 13.24 -13.96
CA GLN A 170 10.05 12.80 -14.40
C GLN A 170 10.90 12.34 -13.21
N PHE A 171 10.84 13.06 -12.08
CA PHE A 171 11.49 12.66 -10.85
C PHE A 171 10.97 11.30 -10.33
N LEU A 172 9.65 11.09 -10.37
CA LEU A 172 9.03 9.81 -9.97
C LEU A 172 9.44 8.66 -10.89
N GLN A 173 9.37 8.85 -12.21
CA GLN A 173 9.77 7.84 -13.19
C GLN A 173 11.25 7.45 -13.00
N PHE A 174 12.13 8.44 -12.81
CA PHE A 174 13.53 8.20 -12.51
C PHE A 174 13.72 7.44 -11.18
N THR A 175 13.05 7.89 -10.12
CA THR A 175 13.13 7.28 -8.79
C THR A 175 12.68 5.82 -8.82
N GLU A 176 11.61 5.52 -9.56
CA GLU A 176 11.09 4.17 -9.74
C GLU A 176 12.09 3.27 -10.50
N ALA A 177 12.73 3.80 -11.55
CA ALA A 177 13.78 3.08 -12.28
C ALA A 177 15.01 2.80 -11.39
N ALA A 178 15.47 3.80 -10.62
CA ALA A 178 16.60 3.66 -9.71
C ALA A 178 16.32 2.66 -8.58
N LEU A 179 15.14 2.75 -7.97
CA LEU A 179 14.72 1.85 -6.90
C LEU A 179 14.33 0.46 -7.39
N SER A 180 14.07 0.24 -8.68
CA SER A 180 13.84 -1.10 -9.23
C SER A 180 15.13 -1.81 -9.68
N GLY A 181 16.27 -1.09 -9.72
CA GLY A 181 17.58 -1.59 -10.15
C GLY A 181 18.16 -2.74 -9.30
N ARG A 182 19.41 -3.14 -9.54
CA ARG A 182 20.03 -4.29 -8.85
C ARG A 182 20.59 -3.95 -7.47
N THR A 183 20.90 -2.68 -7.22
CA THR A 183 21.52 -2.22 -5.98
C THR A 183 20.52 -2.18 -4.83
N GLU A 184 20.78 -2.97 -3.79
CA GLU A 184 19.90 -3.08 -2.62
C GLU A 184 20.18 -2.05 -1.52
N ALA A 185 21.46 -1.75 -1.29
CA ALA A 185 21.91 -0.85 -0.25
C ALA A 185 22.17 0.53 -0.86
N LEU A 186 21.36 1.51 -0.45
CA LEU A 186 21.39 2.88 -0.94
C LEU A 186 21.49 3.83 0.25
N SER A 187 22.26 4.90 0.11
CA SER A 187 22.14 6.09 0.95
C SER A 187 21.23 7.10 0.28
N PHE A 188 20.27 7.64 1.01
CA PHE A 188 19.42 8.72 0.50
C PHE A 188 19.88 10.05 1.09
N GLY A 189 20.18 11.01 0.21
CA GLY A 189 20.52 12.37 0.60
C GLY A 189 19.29 13.16 1.08
N SER A 190 19.57 14.34 1.63
CA SER A 190 18.55 15.17 2.28
C SER A 190 17.57 15.78 1.29
N ALA A 191 18.04 16.21 0.11
CA ALA A 191 17.19 16.82 -0.89
C ALA A 191 16.25 15.77 -1.52
N PHE A 192 16.74 14.57 -1.77
CA PHE A 192 15.92 13.44 -2.23
C PHE A 192 14.82 13.10 -1.22
N LEU A 193 15.18 12.90 0.05
CA LEU A 193 14.20 12.58 1.10
C LEU A 193 13.19 13.72 1.31
N GLN A 194 13.66 14.98 1.29
CA GLN A 194 12.79 16.14 1.44
C GLN A 194 11.77 16.18 0.31
N ARG A 195 12.20 16.09 -0.95
CA ARG A 195 11.29 16.11 -2.11
C ARG A 195 10.32 14.92 -2.10
N LEU A 196 10.81 13.73 -1.77
CA LEU A 196 9.97 12.51 -1.75
C LEU A 196 8.86 12.57 -0.69
N PHE A 197 9.12 13.18 0.47
CA PHE A 197 8.19 13.27 1.59
C PHE A 197 7.51 14.64 1.76
N ASP A 198 7.81 15.64 0.92
CA ASP A 198 7.15 16.94 0.97
C ASP A 198 5.66 16.79 0.63
N ARG A 199 4.83 17.57 1.34
CA ARG A 199 3.37 17.58 1.19
C ARG A 199 2.86 18.65 0.22
N ARG A 200 3.76 19.48 -0.31
CA ARG A 200 3.40 20.69 -1.08
C ARG A 200 3.28 20.45 -2.58
N SER A 201 3.70 19.31 -3.12
CA SER A 201 4.09 19.25 -4.53
C SER A 201 3.12 18.59 -5.53
N VAL A 202 1.99 18.01 -5.12
CA VAL A 202 1.24 17.15 -6.06
C VAL A 202 -0.06 17.77 -6.59
N GLN A 203 -0.06 18.13 -7.88
CA GLN A 203 -1.24 18.25 -8.78
C GLN A 203 -1.34 17.05 -9.75
N LEU A 204 -0.83 15.87 -9.37
CA LEU A 204 -1.05 14.65 -10.16
C LEU A 204 -2.50 14.18 -9.98
N GLN A 205 -3.17 13.88 -11.10
CA GLN A 205 -4.55 13.40 -11.11
C GLN A 205 -4.67 12.08 -10.33
N GLY A 206 -5.15 12.15 -9.08
CA GLY A 206 -5.87 11.05 -8.45
C GLY A 206 -5.25 10.33 -7.25
N CYS A 207 -3.93 10.34 -7.01
CA CYS A 207 -3.35 9.53 -5.91
C CYS A 207 -2.17 10.20 -5.19
N GLY A 208 -2.37 10.55 -3.91
CA GLY A 208 -1.28 10.84 -2.97
C GLY A 208 -1.15 12.30 -2.53
N ARG A 209 -0.72 12.51 -1.28
CA ARG A 209 -0.35 13.86 -0.76
C ARG A 209 1.15 14.11 -0.85
N ARG A 210 1.94 13.08 -1.21
CA ARG A 210 3.41 13.09 -1.30
C ARG A 210 3.84 12.22 -2.48
N LEU A 211 4.99 12.50 -3.07
CA LEU A 211 5.57 11.69 -4.15
C LEU A 211 5.82 10.24 -3.71
N PHE A 212 6.22 10.03 -2.45
CA PHE A 212 6.34 8.68 -1.87
C PHE A 212 5.09 7.81 -2.06
N ASP A 213 3.89 8.40 -1.97
CA ASP A 213 2.63 7.66 -2.04
C ASP A 213 2.39 7.09 -3.45
N ALA A 214 2.97 7.71 -4.48
CA ALA A 214 2.84 7.31 -5.88
C ALA A 214 3.81 6.19 -6.30
N LEU A 215 4.85 5.90 -5.51
CA LEU A 215 5.80 4.82 -5.79
C LEU A 215 5.13 3.44 -5.75
N THR A 216 5.67 2.49 -6.50
CA THR A 216 5.24 1.08 -6.37
C THR A 216 5.58 0.54 -4.97
N LEU A 217 4.87 -0.51 -4.55
CA LEU A 217 5.12 -1.10 -3.24
C LEU A 217 6.54 -1.66 -3.10
N GLY A 218 7.10 -2.22 -4.18
CA GLY A 218 8.50 -2.68 -4.22
C GLY A 218 9.49 -1.54 -3.93
N SER A 219 9.30 -0.40 -4.58
CA SER A 219 10.13 0.79 -4.37
C SER A 219 9.96 1.38 -2.98
N LYS A 220 8.73 1.42 -2.44
CA LYS A 220 8.46 1.81 -1.03
C LYS A 220 9.22 0.92 -0.03
N ILE A 221 9.23 -0.39 -0.26
CA ILE A 221 9.97 -1.35 0.59
C ILE A 221 11.47 -1.05 0.57
N ARG A 222 12.05 -0.76 -0.60
CA ARG A 222 13.47 -0.40 -0.69
C ARG A 222 13.79 0.91 0.00
N VAL A 223 12.91 1.91 -0.08
CA VAL A 223 13.06 3.16 0.67
C VAL A 223 13.03 2.89 2.17
N TRP A 224 12.09 2.08 2.67
CA TRP A 224 12.04 1.72 4.09
C TRP A 224 13.26 0.91 4.55
N ALA A 225 13.75 -0.02 3.71
CA ALA A 225 14.93 -0.83 4.00
C ALA A 225 16.19 0.01 4.19
N ASN A 226 16.31 1.11 3.43
CA ASN A 226 17.46 2.01 3.44
C ASN A 226 17.25 3.27 4.31
N HIS A 227 16.01 3.54 4.76
CA HIS A 227 15.67 4.67 5.62
C HIS A 227 14.70 4.27 6.74
N LEU A 228 15.25 3.70 7.81
CA LEU A 228 14.49 3.26 8.98
C LEU A 228 13.60 4.33 9.66
N PRO A 229 13.95 5.63 9.68
CA PRO A 229 13.05 6.65 10.23
C PRO A 229 11.72 6.73 9.48
N SER A 230 11.72 6.64 8.14
CA SER A 230 10.46 6.62 7.38
C SER A 230 9.68 5.34 7.63
N TRP A 231 10.35 4.19 7.77
CA TRP A 231 9.69 2.93 8.16
C TRP A 231 8.93 3.08 9.49
N ARG A 232 9.60 3.57 10.54
CA ARG A 232 8.98 3.80 11.86
C ARG A 232 7.82 4.80 11.80
N SER A 233 7.96 5.85 11.00
CA SER A 233 6.88 6.82 10.80
C SER A 233 5.64 6.20 10.12
N HIS A 234 5.83 5.28 9.17
CA HIS A 234 4.73 4.59 8.51
C HIS A 234 4.06 3.59 9.43
N LEU A 235 4.82 2.83 10.24
CA LEU A 235 4.28 1.95 11.27
C LEU A 235 3.33 2.70 12.22
N GLN A 236 3.75 3.87 12.70
CA GLN A 236 2.91 4.73 13.54
C GLN A 236 1.68 5.24 12.78
N THR A 237 1.83 5.60 11.50
CA THR A 237 0.72 6.10 10.67
C THR A 237 -0.34 5.02 10.48
N TRP A 238 0.06 3.80 10.10
CA TRP A 238 -0.86 2.68 9.93
C TRP A 238 -1.56 2.28 11.22
N MET A 239 -0.85 2.32 12.35
CA MET A 239 -1.48 2.10 13.65
C MET A 239 -2.56 3.15 13.91
N LEU A 240 -2.25 4.43 13.72
CA LEU A 240 -3.23 5.51 13.90
C LEU A 240 -4.41 5.39 12.94
N ASP A 241 -4.17 5.03 11.68
CA ASP A 241 -5.22 4.90 10.68
C ASP A 241 -6.13 3.69 10.97
N ALA A 242 -5.58 2.57 11.44
CA ALA A 242 -6.36 1.42 11.88
C ALA A 242 -7.27 1.73 13.08
N HIS A 243 -6.83 2.63 13.97
CA HIS A 243 -7.62 3.10 15.11
C HIS A 243 -8.62 4.21 14.73
N ARG A 244 -8.35 4.97 13.68
CA ARG A 244 -9.28 5.98 13.13
C ARG A 244 -10.44 5.34 12.38
N GLU A 245 -10.18 4.23 11.70
CA GLU A 245 -11.15 3.49 10.90
C GLU A 245 -11.32 2.06 11.46
N PRO A 246 -11.96 1.91 12.65
CA PRO A 246 -11.95 0.65 13.39
C PRO A 246 -12.79 -0.47 12.75
N PHE A 247 -13.80 -0.10 11.95
CA PHE A 247 -14.67 -1.07 11.27
C PHE A 247 -14.23 -1.35 9.84
N LYS A 248 -13.23 -0.64 9.32
CA LYS A 248 -12.66 -0.94 8.00
C LYS A 248 -11.80 -2.19 8.09
N PRO A 249 -11.92 -3.16 7.16
CA PRO A 249 -11.09 -4.35 7.20
C PRO A 249 -9.60 -3.96 7.06
N ILE A 250 -8.72 -4.70 7.73
CA ILE A 250 -7.32 -4.27 7.89
C ILE A 250 -6.55 -4.22 6.56
N ASN A 251 -6.94 -5.08 5.61
CA ASN A 251 -6.44 -5.06 4.24
C ASN A 251 -6.70 -3.71 3.54
N ALA A 252 -7.80 -3.03 3.82
CA ALA A 252 -8.13 -1.73 3.21
C ALA A 252 -7.56 -0.53 4.00
N VAL A 253 -6.83 -0.79 5.10
CA VAL A 253 -6.08 0.22 5.86
C VAL A 253 -4.60 0.22 5.48
N LEU A 254 -4.03 -0.96 5.25
CA LEU A 254 -2.66 -1.13 4.78
C LEU A 254 -2.58 -0.95 3.25
N PRO A 255 -1.38 -0.67 2.68
CA PRO A 255 -1.22 -0.56 1.23
C PRO A 255 -1.62 -1.85 0.50
N ASP A 256 -2.21 -1.71 -0.69
CA ASP A 256 -2.58 -2.85 -1.54
C ASP A 256 -1.36 -3.72 -1.88
N GLY A 257 -1.52 -5.05 -1.86
CA GLY A 257 -0.44 -6.02 -2.10
C GLY A 257 0.43 -6.32 -0.86
N TRP A 258 0.09 -5.77 0.31
CA TRP A 258 0.81 -6.08 1.56
C TRP A 258 0.49 -7.47 2.13
N TRP A 259 -0.58 -8.13 1.67
CA TRP A 259 -1.05 -9.42 2.17
C TRP A 259 -0.87 -10.52 1.13
N LEU A 260 -0.66 -11.74 1.61
CA LEU A 260 -0.81 -12.95 0.79
C LEU A 260 -2.32 -13.13 0.59
N GLN A 261 -2.85 -12.96 -0.62
CA GLN A 261 -4.12 -13.62 -0.93
C GLN A 261 -3.89 -15.12 -0.79
N ASP A 262 -4.80 -15.79 -0.08
CA ASP A 262 -4.83 -17.26 -0.08
C ASP A 262 -4.81 -17.72 -1.52
N VAL A 263 -3.99 -18.74 -1.78
CA VAL A 263 -3.75 -19.32 -3.09
C VAL A 263 -5.03 -20.02 -3.57
N SER A 264 -6.05 -19.25 -3.94
CA SER A 264 -7.03 -19.67 -4.92
C SER A 264 -6.41 -19.37 -6.28
N SER A 265 -6.10 -20.46 -6.98
CA SER A 265 -5.67 -20.51 -8.38
C SER A 265 -6.26 -19.39 -9.24
N ASP A 266 -5.42 -18.42 -9.64
CA ASP A 266 -5.27 -17.94 -11.02
C ASP A 266 -4.50 -16.60 -11.17
N SER A 267 -4.07 -15.94 -10.08
CA SER A 267 -3.25 -14.70 -10.15
C SER A 267 -1.87 -14.86 -9.50
N GLN A 268 -0.95 -15.56 -10.18
CA GLN A 268 0.31 -16.05 -9.57
C GLN A 268 1.58 -15.20 -9.75
N SER A 269 1.61 -14.07 -10.47
CA SER A 269 2.90 -13.39 -10.71
C SER A 269 3.26 -12.30 -9.70
N ASP A 270 2.34 -11.40 -9.35
CA ASP A 270 2.75 -10.11 -8.75
C ASP A 270 2.73 -10.12 -7.21
N ASP A 271 1.74 -10.73 -6.57
CA ASP A 271 1.62 -10.77 -5.10
C ASP A 271 2.76 -11.57 -4.41
N ILE A 272 3.34 -12.54 -5.12
CA ILE A 272 4.48 -13.34 -4.63
C ILE A 272 5.77 -12.49 -4.59
N THR A 273 5.89 -11.48 -5.46
CA THR A 273 7.12 -10.68 -5.59
C THR A 273 7.29 -9.67 -4.45
N VAL A 274 6.21 -9.07 -3.97
CA VAL A 274 6.24 -8.03 -2.92
C VAL A 274 6.59 -8.63 -1.56
N VAL A 275 5.96 -9.73 -1.18
CA VAL A 275 6.26 -10.41 0.09
C VAL A 275 7.67 -10.99 0.06
N ALA A 276 8.14 -11.48 -1.10
CA ALA A 276 9.54 -11.87 -1.28
C ALA A 276 10.49 -10.67 -1.11
N ALA A 277 10.14 -9.49 -1.62
CA ALA A 277 10.91 -8.26 -1.46
C ALA A 277 10.98 -7.78 0.00
N CYS A 278 9.85 -7.77 0.73
CA CYS A 278 9.82 -7.48 2.17
C CYS A 278 10.68 -8.45 2.95
N ARG A 279 10.53 -9.75 2.69
CA ARG A 279 11.29 -10.80 3.35
C ARG A 279 12.78 -10.70 3.06
N ARG A 280 13.21 -10.22 1.89
CA ARG A 280 14.63 -9.98 1.56
C ARG A 280 15.31 -9.12 2.63
N TYR A 281 14.60 -8.12 3.16
CA TYR A 281 15.10 -7.18 4.17
C TYR A 281 14.70 -7.61 5.60
N SER A 282 15.32 -8.67 6.10
CA SER A 282 15.00 -9.23 7.43
C SER A 282 15.14 -8.24 8.60
N HIS A 283 15.96 -7.19 8.46
CA HIS A 283 16.12 -6.14 9.47
C HIS A 283 14.88 -5.24 9.63
N LEU A 284 13.99 -5.19 8.62
CA LEU A 284 12.69 -4.51 8.74
C LEU A 284 11.80 -5.20 9.77
N TYR A 285 11.77 -6.53 9.76
CA TYR A 285 11.08 -7.33 10.78
C TYR A 285 11.69 -7.09 12.16
N VAL A 286 13.03 -7.09 12.27
CA VAL A 286 13.71 -6.81 13.54
C VAL A 286 13.35 -5.42 14.08
N THR A 287 13.40 -4.41 13.22
CA THR A 287 13.05 -3.02 13.57
C THR A 287 11.58 -2.90 13.98
N PHE A 288 10.69 -3.64 13.31
CA PHE A 288 9.27 -3.68 13.62
C PHE A 288 9.00 -4.28 15.01
N ILE A 289 9.61 -5.42 15.36
CA ILE A 289 9.44 -6.03 16.69
C ILE A 289 10.01 -5.14 17.79
N GLU A 290 11.16 -4.49 17.55
CA GLU A 290 11.69 -3.48 18.50
C GLU A 290 10.76 -2.28 18.66
N TRP A 291 10.12 -1.85 17.58
CA TRP A 291 9.10 -0.80 17.64
C TRP A 291 7.91 -1.26 18.47
N CYS A 292 7.40 -2.49 18.27
CA CYS A 292 6.31 -3.04 19.07
C CYS A 292 6.66 -3.10 20.56
N ARG A 293 7.86 -3.57 20.90
CA ARG A 293 8.33 -3.66 22.29
C ARG A 293 8.34 -2.31 23.00
N ARG A 294 8.74 -1.24 22.31
CA ARG A 294 8.73 0.12 22.87
C ARG A 294 7.33 0.68 23.12
N HIS A 295 6.30 0.07 22.53
CA HIS A 295 4.91 0.53 22.61
C HIS A 295 3.98 -0.56 23.14
N VAL A 296 4.50 -1.55 23.89
CA VAL A 296 3.74 -2.75 24.30
C VAL A 296 2.41 -2.40 24.99
N ASP A 297 2.42 -1.33 25.79
CA ASP A 297 1.26 -0.83 26.56
C ASP A 297 0.12 -0.32 25.67
N LEU A 298 0.40 -0.06 24.38
CA LEU A 298 -0.56 0.47 23.40
C LEU A 298 -1.08 -0.60 22.44
N LEU A 299 -0.54 -1.83 22.50
CA LEU A 299 -0.78 -2.87 21.49
C LEU A 299 -1.83 -3.91 21.88
N SER A 300 -2.41 -3.81 23.07
CA SER A 300 -3.41 -4.78 23.54
C SER A 300 -4.76 -4.68 22.82
N SER A 301 -5.00 -3.60 22.09
CA SER A 301 -6.25 -3.39 21.37
C SER A 301 -6.37 -4.32 20.16
N CYS A 302 -7.59 -4.74 19.84
CA CYS A 302 -7.90 -5.64 18.73
C CYS A 302 -7.32 -5.15 17.39
N ARG A 303 -7.50 -3.86 17.07
CA ARG A 303 -6.93 -3.24 15.87
C ARG A 303 -5.41 -3.32 15.81
N SER A 304 -4.74 -3.16 16.95
CA SER A 304 -3.29 -3.26 17.02
C SER A 304 -2.82 -4.69 16.74
N MET A 305 -3.56 -5.69 17.23
CA MET A 305 -3.26 -7.11 16.95
C MET A 305 -3.42 -7.42 15.46
N GLU A 306 -4.47 -6.92 14.80
CA GLU A 306 -4.67 -7.09 13.34
C GLU A 306 -3.50 -6.47 12.55
N VAL A 307 -3.12 -5.22 12.85
CA VAL A 307 -1.97 -4.55 12.21
C VAL A 307 -0.68 -5.35 12.42
N VAL A 308 -0.42 -5.77 13.67
CA VAL A 308 0.83 -6.47 14.02
C VAL A 308 0.90 -7.84 13.36
N SER A 309 -0.20 -8.59 13.35
CA SER A 309 -0.32 -9.87 12.67
C SER A 309 -0.04 -9.74 11.18
N MET A 310 -0.63 -8.73 10.52
CA MET A 310 -0.44 -8.50 9.09
C MET A 310 1.00 -8.13 8.78
N ILE A 311 1.56 -7.11 9.45
CA ILE A 311 2.94 -6.65 9.20
C ILE A 311 3.96 -7.75 9.52
N SER A 312 3.76 -8.51 10.59
CA SER A 312 4.61 -9.66 10.93
C SER A 312 4.60 -10.68 9.81
N THR A 313 3.42 -11.10 9.34
CA THR A 313 3.31 -12.13 8.30
C THR A 313 4.02 -11.75 7.00
N SER A 314 3.96 -10.47 6.63
CA SER A 314 4.55 -9.94 5.40
C SER A 314 6.06 -9.73 5.49
N THR A 315 6.59 -9.39 6.67
CA THR A 315 8.03 -9.09 6.86
C THR A 315 8.84 -10.27 7.38
N ARG A 316 8.19 -11.26 8.02
CA ARG A 316 8.85 -12.38 8.67
C ARG A 316 9.36 -13.42 7.66
N GLN A 317 10.66 -13.75 7.75
CA GLN A 317 11.25 -14.90 7.06
C GLN A 317 10.97 -16.22 7.82
N GLY A 318 9.90 -16.92 7.46
CA GLY A 318 9.68 -18.34 7.78
C GLY A 318 9.72 -18.74 9.26
N LYS A 319 10.10 -20.01 9.51
CA LYS A 319 10.07 -20.68 10.84
C LYS A 319 11.15 -20.18 11.82
N ASN A 320 12.22 -19.54 11.33
CA ASN A 320 13.39 -19.19 12.17
C ASN A 320 13.32 -17.82 12.85
N ALA A 321 12.38 -16.95 12.47
CA ALA A 321 12.21 -15.62 13.06
C ALA A 321 11.98 -15.61 14.58
N ALA A 322 11.36 -16.66 15.15
CA ALA A 322 11.21 -16.80 16.60
C ALA A 322 12.56 -16.94 17.33
N ARG A 323 13.59 -17.48 16.67
CA ARG A 323 14.94 -17.64 17.23
C ARG A 323 15.69 -16.31 17.37
N LEU A 324 15.38 -15.32 16.53
CA LEU A 324 16.03 -13.99 16.54
C LEU A 324 15.85 -13.26 17.87
N PHE A 325 14.73 -13.49 18.55
CA PHE A 325 14.40 -12.88 19.84
C PHE A 325 14.45 -13.88 21.01
N ASN A 326 15.09 -15.04 20.80
CA ASN A 326 15.17 -16.13 21.78
C ASN A 326 13.80 -16.52 22.36
N ARG A 327 12.75 -16.45 21.53
CA ARG A 327 11.39 -16.85 21.93
C ARG A 327 11.29 -18.35 21.96
N GLN A 328 10.79 -18.87 23.07
CA GLN A 328 10.65 -20.29 23.34
C GLN A 328 9.19 -20.71 23.33
N LEU A 329 8.25 -19.83 23.71
CA LEU A 329 6.85 -20.17 23.89
C LEU A 329 6.21 -20.72 22.62
N LEU A 330 6.41 -20.04 21.48
CA LEU A 330 5.82 -20.41 20.19
C LEU A 330 6.76 -21.19 19.26
N SER A 331 7.94 -21.58 19.76
CA SER A 331 9.00 -22.18 18.93
C SER A 331 8.62 -23.54 18.36
N GLN A 332 7.75 -24.28 19.06
CA GLN A 332 7.31 -25.64 18.69
C GLN A 332 5.93 -25.65 18.01
N ILE A 333 5.30 -24.49 17.82
CA ILE A 333 3.92 -24.39 17.34
C ILE A 333 3.93 -24.13 15.83
N PRO A 334 3.25 -24.99 15.04
CA PRO A 334 3.17 -24.81 13.60
C PRO A 334 2.49 -23.48 13.24
N LEU A 335 2.87 -22.94 12.08
CA LEU A 335 2.27 -21.72 11.50
C LEU A 335 1.03 -22.03 10.64
N GLY A 336 0.52 -23.25 10.66
CA GLY A 336 -0.61 -23.65 9.82
C GLY A 336 -1.92 -23.01 10.28
N ASP A 337 -2.79 -22.71 9.32
CA ASP A 337 -4.00 -21.91 9.52
C ASP A 337 -5.19 -22.68 10.09
N VAL A 338 -5.22 -24.01 9.94
CA VAL A 338 -6.30 -24.87 10.43
C VAL A 338 -5.73 -26.00 11.27
N TRP A 339 -6.19 -26.11 12.52
CA TRP A 339 -5.80 -27.17 13.44
C TRP A 339 -6.94 -28.16 13.66
N SER A 340 -6.62 -29.46 13.59
CA SER A 340 -7.53 -30.48 14.10
C SER A 340 -7.63 -30.41 15.62
N GLN A 341 -8.69 -30.96 16.21
CA GLN A 341 -8.89 -30.97 17.66
C GLN A 341 -7.68 -31.58 18.41
N CYS A 342 -7.20 -32.75 17.98
CA CYS A 342 -6.00 -33.37 18.56
C CYS A 342 -4.71 -32.52 18.42
N GLN A 343 -4.63 -31.62 17.43
CA GLN A 343 -3.52 -30.69 17.30
C GLN A 343 -3.67 -29.51 18.28
N ARG A 344 -4.88 -28.95 18.42
CA ARG A 344 -5.16 -27.87 19.39
C ARG A 344 -4.82 -28.29 20.81
N GLU A 345 -5.28 -29.47 21.23
CA GLU A 345 -5.03 -30.00 22.57
C GLU A 345 -3.53 -30.09 22.87
N ARG A 346 -2.78 -30.73 21.97
CA ARG A 346 -1.32 -30.85 22.10
C ARG A 346 -0.62 -29.50 22.14
N VAL A 347 -1.07 -28.54 21.33
CA VAL A 347 -0.50 -27.18 21.31
C VAL A 347 -0.72 -26.48 22.65
N PHE A 348 -1.93 -26.48 23.21
CA PHE A 348 -2.21 -25.78 24.47
C PHE A 348 -1.56 -26.43 25.68
N VAL A 349 -1.44 -27.77 25.72
CA VAL A 349 -0.65 -28.47 26.74
C VAL A 349 0.83 -28.08 26.66
N THR A 350 1.40 -28.03 25.45
CA THR A 350 2.79 -27.64 25.21
C THR A 350 3.05 -26.18 25.57
N LEU A 351 2.13 -25.29 25.19
CA LEU A 351 2.16 -23.87 25.52
C LEU A 351 2.14 -23.65 27.04
N SER A 352 1.17 -24.25 27.72
CA SER A 352 0.98 -24.09 29.17
C SER A 352 2.18 -24.62 29.97
N SER A 353 2.69 -25.80 29.60
CA SER A 353 3.89 -26.37 30.23
C SER A 353 5.14 -25.51 29.98
N THR A 354 5.32 -25.01 28.75
CA THR A 354 6.41 -24.10 28.41
C THR A 354 6.31 -22.77 29.15
N LEU A 355 5.12 -22.17 29.21
CA LEU A 355 4.86 -20.95 29.96
C LEU A 355 5.19 -21.16 31.45
N LYS A 356 4.72 -22.26 32.05
CA LYS A 356 5.03 -22.59 33.45
C LYS A 356 6.53 -22.72 33.68
N ARG A 357 7.24 -23.42 32.79
CA ARG A 357 8.71 -23.54 32.85
C ARG A 357 9.40 -22.19 32.73
N LEU A 358 8.96 -21.32 31.82
CA LEU A 358 9.52 -19.98 31.66
C LEU A 358 9.28 -19.12 32.91
N GLN A 359 8.08 -19.20 33.50
CA GLN A 359 7.72 -18.47 34.73
C GLN A 359 8.56 -18.92 35.94
N THR A 360 8.97 -20.19 36.00
CA THR A 360 9.83 -20.68 37.09
C THR A 360 11.32 -20.44 36.87
N THR A 361 11.75 -20.28 35.62
CA THR A 361 13.19 -20.16 35.28
C THR A 361 13.65 -18.73 35.05
N ARG A 362 12.75 -17.78 34.83
CA ARG A 362 13.06 -16.38 34.51
C ARG A 362 12.40 -15.41 35.48
N SER A 363 13.06 -14.28 35.74
CA SER A 363 12.49 -13.20 36.54
C SER A 363 11.31 -12.53 35.83
N ALA A 364 10.34 -12.01 36.59
CA ALA A 364 9.19 -11.29 36.05
C ALA A 364 9.56 -9.95 35.37
N SER A 365 10.70 -9.35 35.72
CA SER A 365 11.20 -8.09 35.13
C SER A 365 11.98 -8.28 33.82
N ASP A 366 12.01 -9.50 33.28
CA ASP A 366 12.79 -9.79 32.07
C ASP A 366 12.07 -9.27 30.81
N ILE A 367 12.78 -8.47 30.01
CA ILE A 367 12.35 -7.97 28.69
C ILE A 367 11.89 -9.13 27.79
N VAL A 368 12.42 -10.32 28.02
CA VAL A 368 12.03 -11.53 27.29
C VAL A 368 10.52 -11.82 27.37
N TRP A 369 9.84 -11.47 28.47
CA TRP A 369 8.39 -11.62 28.58
C TRP A 369 7.62 -10.76 27.57
N GLN A 370 8.12 -9.56 27.26
CA GLN A 370 7.52 -8.70 26.23
C GLN A 370 7.68 -9.35 24.85
N TYR A 371 8.84 -9.96 24.55
CA TYR A 371 9.01 -10.65 23.27
C TYR A 371 8.14 -11.90 23.14
N GLU A 372 7.96 -12.69 24.21
CA GLU A 372 7.03 -13.83 24.18
C GLU A 372 5.58 -13.36 24.00
N TRP A 373 5.20 -12.26 24.66
CA TRP A 373 3.87 -11.67 24.54
C TRP A 373 3.62 -11.13 23.12
N ILE A 374 4.59 -10.41 22.54
CA ILE A 374 4.54 -9.99 21.13
C ILE A 374 4.44 -11.20 20.20
N GLY A 375 5.05 -12.33 20.56
CA GLY A 375 4.89 -13.58 19.81
C GLY A 375 3.42 -14.00 19.66
N ILE A 376 2.62 -13.91 20.74
CA ILE A 376 1.17 -14.17 20.68
C ILE A 376 0.45 -13.06 19.92
N LEU A 377 0.86 -11.80 20.10
CA LEU A 377 0.31 -10.65 19.38
C LEU A 377 0.44 -10.78 17.85
N GLU A 378 1.54 -11.36 17.37
CA GLU A 378 1.77 -11.67 15.95
C GLU A 378 0.90 -12.83 15.43
N ARG A 379 0.23 -13.57 16.32
CA ARG A 379 -0.65 -14.71 16.00
C ARG A 379 -1.96 -14.62 16.79
N PRO A 380 -2.79 -13.59 16.57
CA PRO A 380 -4.01 -13.36 17.35
C PRO A 380 -4.99 -14.53 17.28
N ARG A 381 -4.94 -15.34 16.21
CA ARG A 381 -5.69 -16.59 16.07
C ARG A 381 -5.52 -17.55 17.24
N LEU A 382 -4.36 -17.57 17.91
CA LEU A 382 -4.12 -18.38 19.11
C LEU A 382 -5.12 -18.06 20.24
N LEU A 383 -5.58 -16.82 20.35
CA LEU A 383 -6.54 -16.41 21.36
C LEU A 383 -7.95 -16.91 21.03
N HIS A 384 -8.31 -16.99 19.75
CA HIS A 384 -9.58 -17.59 19.31
C HIS A 384 -9.55 -19.11 19.50
N GLU A 385 -8.45 -19.77 19.12
CA GLU A 385 -8.24 -21.21 19.37
C GLU A 385 -8.25 -21.55 20.86
N ALA A 386 -7.75 -20.65 21.72
CA ALA A 386 -7.82 -20.82 23.17
C ALA A 386 -9.26 -20.82 23.66
N LEU A 387 -10.09 -19.88 23.19
CA LEU A 387 -11.53 -19.84 23.50
C LEU A 387 -12.25 -21.07 22.97
N GLU A 388 -11.95 -21.49 21.73
CA GLU A 388 -12.50 -22.71 21.13
C GLU A 388 -12.26 -23.94 22.00
N THR A 389 -11.03 -24.05 22.49
CA THR A 389 -10.57 -25.16 23.34
C THR A 389 -11.22 -25.12 24.73
N THR A 390 -11.50 -23.94 25.29
CA THR A 390 -12.17 -23.84 26.60
C THR A 390 -13.63 -24.28 26.61
N PHE A 391 -14.28 -24.28 25.44
CA PHE A 391 -15.67 -24.71 25.27
C PHE A 391 -15.80 -26.10 24.61
N SER A 392 -14.78 -26.97 24.72
CA SER A 392 -14.81 -28.30 24.08
C SER A 392 -16.01 -29.14 24.57
N GLU A 393 -16.56 -29.96 23.66
CA GLU A 393 -17.72 -30.83 23.97
C GLU A 393 -17.35 -31.85 25.06
N VAL A 394 -18.13 -31.86 26.15
CA VAL A 394 -18.03 -32.86 27.20
C VAL A 394 -18.63 -34.17 26.66
N GLY A 395 -17.81 -34.96 25.98
CA GLY A 395 -18.16 -36.34 25.64
C GLY A 395 -18.03 -37.20 26.91
N ALA A 396 -19.14 -37.74 27.40
CA ALA A 396 -19.25 -38.58 28.60
C ALA A 396 -18.45 -39.91 28.52
N SER A 397 -17.13 -39.81 28.42
CA SER A 397 -16.19 -40.91 28.47
C SER A 397 -15.12 -40.61 29.52
N ASP A 398 -14.41 -41.63 30.01
CA ASP A 398 -13.34 -41.55 31.02
C ASP A 398 -12.15 -40.58 30.67
N GLU A 399 -12.28 -39.76 29.62
CA GLU A 399 -11.34 -38.70 29.21
C GLU A 399 -11.67 -37.31 29.81
N ASP A 400 -12.76 -37.15 30.58
CA ASP A 400 -13.19 -35.87 31.20
C ASP A 400 -12.05 -35.13 31.94
N ASP A 401 -11.17 -35.86 32.65
CA ASP A 401 -10.03 -35.26 33.37
C ASP A 401 -8.97 -34.67 32.43
N LYS A 402 -8.77 -35.28 31.25
CA LYS A 402 -7.84 -34.77 30.24
C LYS A 402 -8.41 -33.54 29.56
N ASP A 403 -9.68 -33.55 29.19
CA ASP A 403 -10.32 -32.41 28.52
C ASP A 403 -10.39 -31.19 29.44
N LEU A 404 -10.74 -31.40 30.72
CA LEU A 404 -10.63 -30.37 31.76
C LEU A 404 -9.20 -29.86 31.92
N SER A 405 -8.19 -30.71 31.76
CA SER A 405 -6.78 -30.30 31.82
C SER A 405 -6.38 -29.42 30.62
N VAL A 406 -6.88 -29.71 29.42
CA VAL A 406 -6.59 -28.93 28.21
C VAL A 406 -7.30 -27.57 28.27
N ALA A 407 -8.57 -27.53 28.67
CA ALA A 407 -9.31 -26.28 28.85
C ALA A 407 -8.62 -25.35 29.85
N ARG A 408 -8.15 -25.87 30.98
CA ARG A 408 -7.33 -25.11 31.95
C ARG A 408 -6.01 -24.61 31.35
N CYS A 409 -5.37 -25.40 30.49
CA CYS A 409 -4.14 -24.99 29.80
C CYS A 409 -4.40 -23.84 28.82
N ALA A 410 -5.48 -23.90 28.03
CA ALA A 410 -5.90 -22.83 27.13
C ALA A 410 -6.25 -21.56 27.92
N ALA A 411 -7.03 -21.69 29.00
CA ALA A 411 -7.41 -20.57 29.84
C ALA A 411 -6.21 -19.89 30.50
N ARG A 412 -5.18 -20.66 30.91
CA ARG A 412 -3.93 -20.10 31.46
C ARG A 412 -3.19 -19.24 30.44
N ILE A 413 -3.12 -19.66 29.18
CA ILE A 413 -2.46 -18.89 28.11
C ILE A 413 -3.26 -17.61 27.82
N PHE A 414 -4.58 -17.72 27.74
CA PHE A 414 -5.46 -16.60 27.53
C PHE A 414 -5.35 -15.56 28.66
N GLY A 415 -5.44 -16.03 29.92
CA GLY A 415 -5.30 -15.18 31.11
C GLY A 415 -3.92 -14.53 31.19
N TRP A 416 -2.85 -15.26 30.87
CA TRP A 416 -1.51 -14.68 30.81
C TRP A 416 -1.41 -13.55 29.78
N PHE A 417 -1.94 -13.73 28.57
CA PHE A 417 -1.90 -12.69 27.55
C PHE A 417 -2.64 -11.41 27.99
N TYR A 418 -3.85 -11.54 28.53
CA TYR A 418 -4.66 -10.40 28.93
C TYR A 418 -4.20 -9.71 30.21
N SER A 419 -3.49 -10.43 31.08
CA SER A 419 -2.89 -9.84 32.30
C SER A 419 -1.88 -8.72 32.02
N PHE A 420 -1.35 -8.63 30.79
CA PHE A 420 -0.49 -7.49 30.38
C PHE A 420 -1.27 -6.18 30.21
N SER A 421 -2.58 -6.26 29.99
CA SER A 421 -3.45 -5.12 29.68
C SER A 421 -4.58 -4.93 30.69
N SER A 422 -4.63 -5.78 31.71
CA SER A 422 -5.66 -5.81 32.73
C SER A 422 -5.02 -5.63 34.11
N THR A 423 -5.80 -5.12 35.05
CA THR A 423 -5.37 -5.01 36.46
C THR A 423 -5.38 -6.36 37.17
N GLU A 424 -6.23 -7.26 36.69
CA GLU A 424 -6.44 -8.61 37.16
C GLU A 424 -5.27 -9.50 36.77
N SER A 425 -4.92 -10.41 37.67
CA SER A 425 -3.82 -11.35 37.48
C SER A 425 -4.16 -12.40 36.42
N ALA A 426 -3.12 -13.00 35.83
CA ALA A 426 -3.28 -14.10 34.87
C ALA A 426 -4.09 -15.28 35.43
N GLY A 427 -3.99 -15.53 36.74
CA GLY A 427 -4.74 -16.58 37.43
C GLY A 427 -6.22 -16.26 37.54
N GLU A 428 -6.57 -15.04 37.97
CA GLU A 428 -7.96 -14.58 38.09
C GLU A 428 -8.68 -14.61 36.73
N ILE A 429 -8.02 -14.18 35.66
CA ILE A 429 -8.60 -14.21 34.31
C ILE A 429 -8.79 -15.65 33.81
N ALA A 430 -7.82 -16.54 34.09
CA ALA A 430 -7.92 -17.94 33.70
C ALA A 430 -9.04 -18.67 34.47
N GLU A 431 -9.15 -18.43 35.78
CA GLU A 431 -10.20 -18.98 36.62
C GLU A 431 -11.57 -18.50 36.15
N LEU A 432 -11.73 -17.19 35.91
CA LEU A 432 -12.95 -16.61 35.35
C LEU A 432 -13.38 -17.31 34.05
N LEU A 433 -12.44 -17.52 33.13
CA LEU A 433 -12.72 -18.18 31.86
C LEU A 433 -13.20 -19.63 32.07
N THR A 434 -12.53 -20.38 32.96
CA THR A 434 -12.94 -21.76 33.28
C THR A 434 -14.29 -21.85 33.99
N THR A 435 -14.60 -20.89 34.87
CA THR A 435 -15.91 -20.82 35.54
C THR A 435 -17.00 -20.56 34.53
N ILE A 436 -16.86 -19.51 33.70
CA ILE A 436 -17.86 -19.18 32.67
C ILE A 436 -18.05 -20.35 31.69
N SER A 437 -16.96 -20.97 31.23
CA SER A 437 -17.07 -22.09 30.28
C SER A 437 -17.76 -23.31 30.88
N SER A 438 -17.53 -23.60 32.16
CA SER A 438 -18.21 -24.69 32.87
C SER A 438 -19.70 -24.42 33.10
N GLU A 439 -20.08 -23.16 33.36
CA GLU A 439 -21.47 -22.77 33.62
C GLU A 439 -22.31 -22.65 32.33
N LEU A 440 -21.68 -22.22 31.23
CA LEU A 440 -22.31 -22.08 29.92
C LEU A 440 -22.33 -23.38 29.10
N ASN A 441 -21.92 -24.52 29.70
CA ASN A 441 -21.78 -25.86 29.10
C ASN A 441 -22.52 -26.04 27.75
N VAL A 442 -21.79 -26.35 26.67
CA VAL A 442 -22.29 -26.30 25.29
C VAL A 442 -23.18 -27.51 25.01
N PRO A 443 -24.52 -27.36 25.13
CA PRO A 443 -25.39 -27.60 23.98
C PRO A 443 -26.71 -26.78 23.95
N ASP A 444 -26.97 -25.87 24.90
CA ASP A 444 -28.28 -25.20 25.03
C ASP A 444 -28.19 -23.67 25.17
N ILE A 445 -28.54 -22.96 24.08
CA ILE A 445 -28.61 -21.50 24.03
C ILE A 445 -29.61 -20.95 25.06
N HIS A 446 -30.68 -21.69 25.37
CA HIS A 446 -31.68 -21.24 26.34
C HIS A 446 -31.12 -21.19 27.77
N SER A 447 -30.43 -22.25 28.19
CA SER A 447 -29.73 -22.29 29.47
C SER A 447 -28.70 -21.16 29.58
N GLY A 448 -27.94 -20.88 28.52
CA GLY A 448 -27.02 -19.74 28.50
C GLY A 448 -27.71 -18.37 28.56
N ALA A 449 -28.87 -18.21 27.92
CA ALA A 449 -29.69 -16.99 28.06
C ALA A 449 -30.17 -16.78 29.50
N GLN A 450 -30.59 -17.85 30.19
CA GLN A 450 -30.98 -17.79 31.60
C GLN A 450 -29.78 -17.45 32.50
N TRP A 451 -28.63 -18.07 32.25
CA TRP A 451 -27.39 -17.77 32.95
C TRP A 451 -27.03 -16.29 32.81
N LEU A 452 -27.04 -15.75 31.58
CA LEU A 452 -26.73 -14.35 31.33
C LEU A 452 -27.64 -13.39 32.09
N ARG A 453 -28.92 -13.71 32.23
CA ARG A 453 -29.87 -12.89 33.01
C ARG A 453 -29.52 -12.87 34.50
N ARG A 454 -29.02 -13.98 35.06
CA ARG A 454 -28.62 -14.09 36.47
C ARG A 454 -27.26 -13.42 36.72
N SER A 455 -26.32 -13.57 35.80
CA SER A 455 -24.92 -13.14 35.97
C SER A 455 -24.65 -11.70 35.51
N ARG A 456 -25.67 -10.91 35.13
CA ARG A 456 -25.49 -9.54 34.60
C ARG A 456 -24.67 -8.63 35.52
N ALA A 457 -24.80 -8.80 36.84
CA ALA A 457 -24.09 -7.97 37.81
C ALA A 457 -22.57 -8.19 37.77
N ASP A 458 -22.13 -9.41 37.45
CA ASP A 458 -20.72 -9.82 37.53
C ASP A 458 -19.85 -9.18 36.42
N PHE A 459 -20.50 -8.68 35.36
CA PHE A 459 -19.86 -7.94 34.28
C PHE A 459 -19.33 -6.55 34.70
N GLY A 460 -19.52 -6.16 35.96
CA GLY A 460 -18.81 -5.02 36.54
C GLY A 460 -17.29 -5.21 36.55
N THR A 461 -16.80 -6.44 36.49
CA THR A 461 -15.37 -6.80 36.40
C THR A 461 -15.06 -7.38 35.03
N LEU A 462 -13.96 -6.94 34.40
CA LEU A 462 -13.54 -7.38 33.06
C LEU A 462 -14.68 -7.44 32.00
N PRO A 463 -15.48 -6.38 31.83
CA PRO A 463 -16.66 -6.40 30.95
C PRO A 463 -16.36 -6.80 29.51
N ILE A 464 -15.25 -6.33 28.92
CA ILE A 464 -14.86 -6.68 27.55
C ILE A 464 -14.57 -8.18 27.44
N LEU A 465 -13.76 -8.74 28.34
CA LEU A 465 -13.41 -10.16 28.31
C LEU A 465 -14.63 -11.05 28.53
N ARG A 466 -15.48 -10.74 29.51
CA ARG A 466 -16.69 -11.54 29.76
C ARG A 466 -17.65 -11.49 28.56
N LEU A 467 -17.86 -10.32 27.96
CA LEU A 467 -18.70 -10.18 26.76
C LEU A 467 -18.11 -10.93 25.57
N ARG A 468 -16.79 -10.90 25.40
CA ARG A 468 -16.07 -11.66 24.38
C ARG A 468 -16.25 -13.17 24.55
N VAL A 469 -16.13 -13.68 25.78
CA VAL A 469 -16.34 -15.10 26.09
C VAL A 469 -17.79 -15.53 25.77
N VAL A 470 -18.77 -14.71 26.16
CA VAL A 470 -20.20 -14.96 25.87
C VAL A 470 -20.47 -14.92 24.37
N TRP A 471 -19.88 -13.97 23.64
CA TRP A 471 -20.01 -13.89 22.20
C TRP A 471 -19.45 -15.13 21.51
N PHE A 472 -18.25 -15.55 21.92
CA PHE A 472 -17.61 -16.74 21.39
C PHE A 472 -18.45 -18.01 21.67
N TRP A 473 -18.99 -18.13 22.89
CA TRP A 473 -19.94 -19.20 23.24
C TRP A 473 -21.18 -19.20 22.35
N LEU A 474 -21.76 -18.03 22.06
CA LEU A 474 -22.94 -17.92 21.19
C LEU A 474 -22.61 -18.38 19.77
N LEU A 475 -21.49 -17.94 19.21
CA LEU A 475 -21.01 -18.38 17.88
C LEU A 475 -20.82 -19.90 17.83
N LYS A 476 -20.24 -20.48 18.88
CA LYS A 476 -20.03 -21.93 18.98
C LYS A 476 -21.35 -22.69 19.11
N SER A 477 -22.28 -22.20 19.92
CA SER A 477 -23.59 -22.82 20.11
C SER A 477 -24.39 -22.85 18.82
N ILE A 478 -24.33 -21.78 18.01
CA ILE A 478 -25.00 -21.75 16.70
C ILE A 478 -24.35 -22.73 15.72
N ASP A 479 -23.02 -22.85 15.71
CA ASP A 479 -22.34 -23.83 14.86
C ASP A 479 -22.68 -25.29 15.26
N VAL A 480 -22.75 -25.59 16.56
CA VAL A 480 -23.20 -26.91 17.06
C VAL A 480 -24.65 -27.18 16.65
N GLU A 481 -25.56 -26.20 16.79
CA GLU A 481 -26.95 -26.34 16.34
C GLU A 481 -27.05 -26.63 14.83
N VAL A 482 -26.19 -26.00 14.03
CA VAL A 482 -26.13 -26.21 12.58
C VAL A 482 -25.57 -27.59 12.22
N GLN A 483 -24.58 -28.10 12.97
CA GLN A 483 -23.97 -29.41 12.73
C GLN A 483 -24.84 -30.57 13.21
N THR A 484 -25.50 -30.41 14.36
CA THR A 484 -26.41 -31.39 14.96
C THR A 484 -27.80 -30.78 15.16
N PRO A 485 -28.61 -30.69 14.10
CA PRO A 485 -29.93 -30.08 14.20
C PRO A 485 -30.84 -30.94 15.07
N SER A 486 -31.22 -30.41 16.24
CA SER A 486 -32.23 -31.03 17.10
C SER A 486 -33.61 -30.87 16.48
N SER A 487 -34.41 -31.95 16.44
CA SER A 487 -35.79 -31.95 15.90
C SER A 487 -36.78 -31.07 16.69
N VAL A 488 -36.36 -30.53 17.84
CA VAL A 488 -37.17 -29.72 18.75
C VAL A 488 -36.86 -28.22 18.52
N SER A 489 -37.44 -27.69 17.44
CA SER A 489 -37.81 -26.27 17.24
C SER A 489 -36.70 -25.22 16.98
N GLU A 490 -36.56 -24.86 15.70
CA GLU A 490 -35.84 -23.67 15.22
C GLU A 490 -36.35 -22.35 15.83
N ASN A 491 -37.63 -22.29 16.24
CA ASN A 491 -38.24 -21.08 16.79
C ASN A 491 -37.76 -20.78 18.22
N TYR A 492 -37.41 -21.79 19.02
CA TYR A 492 -36.89 -21.59 20.37
C TYR A 492 -35.45 -21.05 20.36
N ALA A 493 -34.62 -21.52 19.42
CA ALA A 493 -33.25 -21.05 19.26
C ALA A 493 -33.17 -19.58 18.83
N ALA A 494 -34.04 -19.13 17.93
CA ALA A 494 -34.11 -17.73 17.50
C ALA A 494 -34.52 -16.77 18.64
N SER A 495 -35.50 -17.19 19.46
CA SER A 495 -35.93 -16.44 20.64
C SER A 495 -34.81 -16.34 21.69
N ALA A 496 -34.14 -17.47 22.00
CA ALA A 496 -33.03 -17.51 22.94
C ALA A 496 -31.82 -16.68 22.46
N THR A 497 -31.52 -16.69 21.16
CA THR A 497 -30.49 -15.83 20.57
C THR A 497 -30.82 -14.35 20.77
N THR A 498 -32.08 -13.97 20.58
CA THR A 498 -32.53 -12.58 20.82
C THR A 498 -32.38 -12.19 22.29
N ASP A 499 -32.77 -13.08 23.21
CA ASP A 499 -32.60 -12.88 24.66
C ASP A 499 -31.13 -12.69 25.08
N VAL A 500 -30.22 -13.42 24.45
CA VAL A 500 -28.77 -13.28 24.63
C VAL A 500 -28.34 -11.90 24.15
N LEU A 501 -28.71 -11.50 22.93
CA LEU A 501 -28.32 -10.21 22.34
C LEU A 501 -28.87 -9.01 23.14
N GLU A 502 -30.09 -9.10 23.67
CA GLU A 502 -30.64 -8.08 24.56
C GLU A 502 -29.88 -7.99 25.89
N SER A 503 -29.46 -9.14 26.43
CA SER A 503 -28.65 -9.20 27.65
C SER A 503 -27.25 -8.60 27.42
N VAL A 504 -26.62 -8.94 26.29
CA VAL A 504 -25.35 -8.35 25.85
C VAL A 504 -25.49 -6.83 25.67
N GLU A 505 -26.56 -6.37 25.02
CA GLU A 505 -26.84 -4.93 24.83
C GLU A 505 -27.04 -4.21 26.19
N TYR A 506 -27.74 -4.84 27.13
CA TYR A 506 -27.90 -4.30 28.48
C TYR A 506 -26.56 -4.15 29.19
N ILE A 507 -25.75 -5.22 29.20
CA ILE A 507 -24.43 -5.25 29.85
C ILE A 507 -23.52 -4.20 29.21
N PHE A 508 -23.46 -4.18 27.88
CA PHE A 508 -22.74 -3.19 27.09
C PHE A 508 -23.08 -1.78 27.54
N ARG A 509 -24.37 -1.41 27.56
CA ARG A 509 -24.80 -0.06 27.98
C ARG A 509 -24.53 0.24 29.45
N ARG A 510 -24.72 -0.73 30.34
CA ARG A 510 -24.63 -0.55 31.80
C ARG A 510 -23.18 -0.40 32.28
N PHE A 511 -22.26 -1.19 31.74
CA PHE A 511 -20.87 -1.26 32.19
C PHE A 511 -19.89 -0.49 31.29
N THR A 512 -20.38 0.22 30.27
CA THR A 512 -19.57 1.15 29.50
C THR A 512 -19.06 2.29 30.41
N PRO A 513 -17.73 2.49 30.54
CA PRO A 513 -17.17 3.52 31.40
C PRO A 513 -17.49 4.91 30.85
N PRO A 514 -18.05 5.85 31.65
CA PRO A 514 -18.47 7.16 31.15
C PRO A 514 -17.34 7.99 30.52
N ARG A 515 -16.13 7.91 31.08
CA ARG A 515 -14.96 8.68 30.63
C ARG A 515 -14.24 8.09 29.41
N ALA A 516 -14.41 6.78 29.17
CA ALA A 516 -13.76 6.05 28.09
C ALA A 516 -14.78 5.33 27.21
N LYS A 517 -16.00 5.89 27.11
CA LYS A 517 -17.15 5.28 26.46
C LYS A 517 -16.83 4.86 25.02
N ARG A 518 -16.38 5.80 24.18
CA ARG A 518 -16.11 5.51 22.76
C ARG A 518 -15.00 4.47 22.56
N PRO A 519 -13.80 4.58 23.19
CA PRO A 519 -12.77 3.55 23.10
C PRO A 519 -13.26 2.17 23.52
N PHE A 520 -14.00 2.08 24.63
CA PHE A 520 -14.58 0.82 25.10
C PHE A 520 -15.55 0.21 24.08
N GLN A 521 -16.45 1.03 23.54
CA GLN A 521 -17.46 0.57 22.59
C GLN A 521 -16.83 0.09 21.28
N VAL A 522 -15.87 0.85 20.75
CA VAL A 522 -15.12 0.49 19.54
C VAL A 522 -14.35 -0.81 19.75
N GLU A 523 -13.59 -0.91 20.85
CA GLU A 523 -12.78 -2.09 21.14
C GLU A 523 -13.63 -3.35 21.21
N LEU A 524 -14.75 -3.31 21.94
CA LEU A 524 -15.64 -4.45 22.02
C LEU A 524 -16.20 -4.83 20.65
N VAL A 525 -16.83 -3.90 19.93
CA VAL A 525 -17.50 -4.22 18.66
C VAL A 525 -16.50 -4.73 17.62
N THR A 526 -15.30 -4.14 17.54
CA THR A 526 -14.24 -4.64 16.67
C THR A 526 -13.85 -6.08 17.02
N GLN A 527 -13.69 -6.42 18.31
CA GLN A 527 -13.41 -7.80 18.73
C GLN A 527 -14.52 -8.76 18.28
N LEU A 528 -15.79 -8.39 18.47
CA LEU A 528 -16.92 -9.24 18.08
C LEU A 528 -16.94 -9.51 16.56
N VAL A 529 -16.64 -8.48 15.75
CA VAL A 529 -16.55 -8.60 14.29
C VAL A 529 -15.40 -9.52 13.88
N VAL A 530 -14.21 -9.34 14.46
CA VAL A 530 -13.04 -10.19 14.15
C VAL A 530 -13.29 -11.66 14.51
N GLU A 531 -13.99 -11.91 15.62
CA GLU A 531 -14.36 -13.28 16.02
C GLU A 531 -15.39 -13.91 15.09
N LEU A 532 -16.34 -13.11 14.60
CA LEU A 532 -17.31 -13.53 13.60
C LEU A 532 -16.61 -13.91 12.28
N GLU A 533 -15.66 -13.09 11.82
CA GLU A 533 -14.83 -13.36 10.64
C GLU A 533 -14.00 -14.63 10.81
N TRP A 534 -13.34 -14.78 11.97
CA TRP A 534 -12.58 -15.98 12.28
C TRP A 534 -13.46 -17.24 12.27
N ARG A 535 -14.68 -17.18 12.81
CA ARG A 535 -15.62 -18.32 12.77
C ARG A 535 -16.02 -18.67 11.35
N LEU A 536 -16.30 -17.67 10.50
CA LEU A 536 -16.62 -17.89 9.10
C LEU A 536 -15.50 -18.59 8.34
N THR A 537 -14.24 -18.28 8.64
CA THR A 537 -13.08 -18.94 7.99
C THR A 537 -12.88 -20.40 8.43
N ASN A 538 -13.42 -20.81 9.57
CA ASN A 538 -13.21 -22.14 10.15
C ASN A 538 -14.43 -23.07 10.06
N ILE A 539 -15.54 -22.61 9.47
CA ILE A 539 -16.73 -23.44 9.35
C ILE A 539 -16.63 -24.47 8.24
N ASN A 540 -17.32 -25.60 8.41
CA ASN A 540 -17.48 -26.60 7.37
C ASN A 540 -18.20 -26.01 6.15
N VAL A 541 -17.59 -26.16 4.97
CA VAL A 541 -18.12 -25.67 3.69
C VAL A 541 -19.54 -26.20 3.45
N ASN A 542 -19.84 -27.42 3.88
CA ASN A 542 -21.15 -28.06 3.68
C ASN A 542 -22.28 -27.41 4.49
N THR A 543 -21.97 -26.77 5.62
CA THR A 543 -22.97 -26.16 6.52
C THR A 543 -22.96 -24.63 6.46
N LYS A 544 -22.07 -24.06 5.64
CA LYS A 544 -21.83 -22.62 5.55
C LYS A 544 -23.10 -21.80 5.28
N GLU A 545 -23.95 -22.22 4.34
CA GLU A 545 -25.17 -21.47 3.99
C GLU A 545 -26.16 -21.40 5.17
N THR A 546 -26.40 -22.52 5.85
CA THR A 546 -27.28 -22.59 7.02
C THR A 546 -26.73 -21.75 8.17
N PHE A 547 -25.41 -21.80 8.37
CA PHE A 547 -24.75 -20.97 9.37
C PHE A 547 -24.90 -19.47 9.07
N LEU A 548 -24.70 -19.03 7.82
CA LEU A 548 -24.89 -17.64 7.42
C LEU A 548 -26.31 -17.15 7.71
N LYS A 549 -27.34 -17.98 7.44
CA LYS A 549 -28.73 -17.66 7.79
C LYS A 549 -28.92 -17.46 9.30
N LYS A 550 -28.30 -18.30 10.13
CA LYS A 550 -28.35 -18.20 11.61
C LYS A 550 -27.50 -17.04 12.16
N MET A 551 -26.50 -16.55 11.41
CA MET A 551 -25.68 -15.38 11.75
C MET A 551 -26.35 -14.04 11.44
N ALA A 552 -27.36 -13.99 10.55
CA ALA A 552 -28.01 -12.75 10.15
C ALA A 552 -28.50 -11.86 11.33
N PRO A 553 -29.10 -12.41 12.41
CA PRO A 553 -29.48 -11.61 13.58
C PRO A 553 -28.29 -10.96 14.29
N LEU A 554 -27.14 -11.63 14.34
CA LEU A 554 -25.91 -11.11 14.96
C LEU A 554 -25.35 -9.94 14.12
N CYS A 555 -25.30 -10.08 12.80
CA CYS A 555 -24.88 -9.00 11.88
C CYS A 555 -25.81 -7.78 11.96
N ALA A 556 -27.13 -8.01 12.01
CA ALA A 556 -28.12 -6.95 12.17
C ALA A 556 -27.95 -6.24 13.52
N TRP A 557 -27.69 -6.98 14.60
CA TRP A 557 -27.44 -6.42 15.92
C TRP A 557 -26.16 -5.59 15.96
N LEU A 558 -25.04 -6.05 15.39
CA LEU A 558 -23.80 -5.28 15.28
C LEU A 558 -24.02 -3.95 14.55
N THR A 559 -24.73 -4.00 13.42
CA THR A 559 -25.08 -2.80 12.63
C THR A 559 -25.95 -1.83 13.44
N LYS A 560 -26.94 -2.35 14.18
CA LYS A 560 -27.77 -1.56 15.10
C LYS A 560 -26.92 -0.87 16.17
N ILE A 561 -26.00 -1.60 16.82
CA ILE A 561 -25.16 -1.04 17.88
C ILE A 561 -24.23 0.06 17.36
N VAL A 562 -23.56 -0.15 16.23
CA VAL A 562 -22.69 0.89 15.64
C VAL A 562 -23.49 2.12 15.23
N ARG A 563 -24.69 1.94 14.67
CA ARG A 563 -25.58 3.05 14.35
C ARG A 563 -25.98 3.84 15.61
N LEU A 564 -26.28 3.15 16.71
CA LEU A 564 -26.56 3.81 17.99
C LEU A 564 -25.33 4.57 18.52
N MET A 565 -24.14 3.98 18.47
CA MET A 565 -22.89 4.64 18.86
C MET A 565 -22.65 5.93 18.06
N GLN A 566 -22.90 5.88 16.75
CA GLN A 566 -22.76 7.03 15.85
C GLN A 566 -23.77 8.14 16.18
N LEU A 567 -25.03 7.78 16.44
CA LEU A 567 -26.08 8.74 16.83
C LEU A 567 -25.78 9.39 18.20
N GLU A 568 -25.31 8.61 19.17
CA GLU A 568 -24.88 9.12 20.47
C GLU A 568 -23.75 10.15 20.31
N GLU A 569 -22.76 9.85 19.47
CA GLU A 569 -21.65 10.75 19.19
C GLU A 569 -22.12 12.04 18.49
N GLN A 570 -22.96 11.95 17.47
CA GLN A 570 -23.55 13.11 16.80
C GLN A 570 -24.33 14.00 17.78
N SER A 571 -25.13 13.39 18.67
CA SER A 571 -25.90 14.12 19.68
C SER A 571 -25.01 14.84 20.71
N ALA A 572 -23.86 14.25 21.07
CA ALA A 572 -22.88 14.87 21.96
C ALA A 572 -22.18 16.06 21.31
N HIS A 573 -21.84 15.96 20.02
CA HIS A 573 -21.23 17.06 19.26
C HIS A 573 -22.19 18.25 19.09
N GLN A 574 -23.49 17.99 18.86
CA GLN A 574 -24.51 19.05 18.77
C GLN A 574 -24.67 19.82 20.09
N LYS A 575 -24.59 19.14 21.24
CA LYS A 575 -24.65 19.76 22.58
C LYS A 575 -23.34 20.46 22.99
N GLY A 576 -22.21 20.14 22.37
CA GLY A 576 -20.87 20.60 22.72
C GLY A 576 -20.32 21.80 21.91
N THR A 577 -21.13 22.46 21.09
CA THR A 577 -20.76 23.53 20.13
C THR A 577 -20.25 24.85 20.74
N LYS A 578 -19.67 24.85 21.95
CA LYS A 578 -18.97 26.01 22.52
C LYS A 578 -17.45 25.89 22.63
N ASN A 579 -16.80 24.78 22.26
CA ASN A 579 -15.33 24.72 22.28
C ASN A 579 -14.67 24.19 20.99
N ARG A 580 -13.62 24.96 20.64
CA ARG A 580 -12.78 25.03 19.45
C ARG A 580 -12.20 23.71 18.92
N TYR A 581 -12.15 23.64 17.59
CA TYR A 581 -11.12 23.04 16.72
C TYR A 581 -10.55 21.66 17.10
N GLY A 582 -10.98 20.66 16.33
CA GLY A 582 -10.20 19.47 16.02
C GLY A 582 -10.74 18.82 14.76
N ASN A 583 -9.94 18.80 13.69
CA ASN A 583 -10.23 18.10 12.42
C ASN A 583 -10.36 16.58 12.66
N ARG A 584 -11.45 16.11 13.27
CA ARG A 584 -11.89 14.73 13.14
C ARG A 584 -12.70 14.63 11.86
N ARG A 585 -12.18 13.84 10.89
CA ARG A 585 -12.99 13.33 9.77
C ARG A 585 -14.26 12.71 10.35
N SER A 586 -15.37 12.90 9.65
CA SER A 586 -16.69 12.64 10.23
C SER A 586 -16.84 11.17 10.61
N PRO A 587 -17.46 10.85 11.76
CA PRO A 587 -17.91 9.50 12.10
C PRO A 587 -19.02 8.99 11.17
N ALA A 588 -19.29 9.67 10.04
CA ALA A 588 -20.37 9.35 9.10
C ALA A 588 -20.16 7.99 8.41
N SER A 589 -18.91 7.50 8.35
CA SER A 589 -18.53 6.29 7.63
C SER A 589 -18.52 4.99 8.45
N ASP A 590 -18.60 5.03 9.79
CA ASP A 590 -18.44 3.82 10.62
C ASP A 590 -19.45 2.71 10.30
N VAL A 591 -20.72 3.08 10.15
CA VAL A 591 -21.79 2.13 9.79
C VAL A 591 -21.58 1.59 8.38
N GLN A 592 -21.15 2.45 7.45
CA GLN A 592 -20.88 2.06 6.07
C GLN A 592 -19.71 1.08 5.99
N HIS A 593 -18.59 1.38 6.65
CA HIS A 593 -17.42 0.50 6.75
C HIS A 593 -17.78 -0.84 7.40
N LEU A 594 -18.64 -0.85 8.43
CA LEU A 594 -19.11 -2.08 9.03
C LEU A 594 -19.98 -2.89 8.04
N ILE A 595 -20.91 -2.24 7.33
CA ILE A 595 -21.77 -2.91 6.33
C ILE A 595 -20.90 -3.57 5.26
N GLU A 596 -19.93 -2.83 4.71
CA GLU A 596 -18.97 -3.34 3.71
C GLU A 596 -18.19 -4.54 4.25
N ARG A 597 -17.70 -4.46 5.50
CA ARG A 597 -16.99 -5.57 6.16
C ARG A 597 -17.87 -6.79 6.41
N LEU A 598 -19.17 -6.57 6.67
CA LEU A 598 -20.15 -7.63 6.92
C LEU A 598 -20.79 -8.20 5.64
N GLU A 599 -20.54 -7.64 4.45
CA GLU A 599 -21.12 -8.14 3.18
C GLU A 599 -20.85 -9.63 2.94
N GLN A 600 -19.69 -10.13 3.38
CA GLN A 600 -19.32 -11.55 3.28
C GLN A 600 -20.27 -12.50 4.02
N PHE A 601 -21.13 -11.99 4.92
CA PHE A 601 -22.15 -12.75 5.63
C PHE A 601 -23.53 -12.70 4.97
N SER A 602 -23.67 -11.93 3.89
CA SER A 602 -24.94 -11.74 3.17
C SER A 602 -24.99 -12.46 1.82
N ARG A 603 -23.87 -13.08 1.41
CA ARG A 603 -23.70 -13.74 0.10
C ARG A 603 -23.75 -15.26 0.22
#